data_AF-A0A7J4T2Z4-F1
#
_entry.id   AF-A0A7J4T2Z4-F1
#
_cell.length_a   1.000
_cell.length_b   1.000
_cell.length_c   1.000
_cell.angle_alpha   90.00
_cell.angle_beta   90.00
_cell.angle_gamma   90.00
#
_symmetry.space_group_name_H-M   'P 1'
#
loop_
_entity.id
_entity.type
_entity.pdbx_description
1 polymer ?
#
loop_
_entity_poly.entity_id
_entity_poly.type
_entity_poly.pdbx_seq_one_letter_code
_entity_poly.pdbx_strand_id
1 'polypeptide(L)'
;MRITIGVLAILLLTAIIPPQASANYIGMQLGRPAVADFTLTDQNNESYRFYDTQADVIVVSFIFTRCPDFCPIITQKLRTVEVDIPSNINAQMISITVDPNYDTPEKLKSYMDKHGVSWPHLTGTYDEISPVLDAFVINAFEQERVVVLDESNDSDEITRVQASPWLEENQSVTWVNNTGQVNEFSFSPSAYDFLEAMARQESWTLNVSLSEWGHYVDGINEVNRAEDWSWSWGFYLWNQSSNAWMESMYGVDDVSLTDYTHFAFAPYGENVSNITSPVSTHPSIEILYPNGTKTNGSMESLTAGQMSISAFSSANISFNVTESSWGRFVESIDQESDTDWWWQLHLWNEENATWDDSLLGMDSLENPKHIAWAPNSTVHSEIDVPSAVACDGHGWVMGSGDGAHCMCDAGYTWPEGDMLSCERIGDEEPTYTVAHNTITYLLDRDFKPVVAWPGEGWIESDVVADIIEVSEFSKNADSVDDEGFLTGFTIPLTLSASFCALLIADRRTKDETVENK
;
A
#
# COMPACT_ATOMS: atom_id res chain seq x y z
N MET A 1 -10.06 -12.44 -65.84
CA MET A 1 -8.69 -11.91 -65.70
C MET A 1 -8.61 -10.43 -65.31
N ARG A 2 -9.72 -9.67 -65.23
CA ARG A 2 -9.72 -8.25 -64.79
C ARG A 2 -10.10 -8.03 -63.31
N ILE A 3 -10.76 -9.00 -62.68
CA ILE A 3 -11.19 -8.92 -61.27
C ILE A 3 -10.06 -9.35 -60.32
N THR A 4 -9.18 -10.26 -60.75
CA THR A 4 -8.04 -10.74 -59.94
C THR A 4 -6.92 -9.72 -59.78
N ILE A 5 -6.81 -8.73 -60.68
CA ILE A 5 -5.78 -7.67 -60.59
C ILE A 5 -6.22 -6.57 -59.62
N GLY A 6 -7.53 -6.28 -59.52
CA GLY A 6 -8.06 -5.26 -58.61
C GLY A 6 -7.98 -5.66 -57.14
N VAL A 7 -8.18 -6.95 -56.82
CA VAL A 7 -8.08 -7.47 -55.44
C VAL A 7 -6.63 -7.53 -54.97
N LEU A 8 -5.67 -7.82 -55.87
CA LEU A 8 -4.24 -7.81 -55.54
C LEU A 8 -3.71 -6.39 -55.27
N ALA A 9 -4.22 -5.38 -55.98
CA ALA A 9 -3.83 -3.98 -55.78
C ALA A 9 -4.38 -3.39 -54.47
N ILE A 10 -5.57 -3.83 -54.03
CA ILE A 10 -6.16 -3.41 -52.74
C ILE A 10 -5.45 -4.13 -51.57
N LEU A 11 -5.06 -5.40 -51.73
CA LEU A 11 -4.25 -6.13 -50.73
C LEU A 11 -2.79 -5.64 -50.64
N LEU A 12 -2.25 -5.02 -51.70
CA LEU A 12 -0.93 -4.36 -51.64
C LEU A 12 -0.97 -2.94 -51.07
N LEU A 13 -2.13 -2.26 -51.07
CA LEU A 13 -2.28 -0.93 -50.47
C LEU A 13 -2.49 -0.95 -48.95
N THR A 14 -2.92 -2.06 -48.36
CA THR A 14 -3.02 -2.22 -46.90
C THR A 14 -1.71 -2.62 -46.23
N ALA A 15 -0.63 -2.79 -46.99
CA ALA A 15 0.68 -3.26 -46.50
C ALA A 15 1.75 -2.16 -46.36
N ILE A 16 1.33 -0.89 -46.36
CA ILE A 16 2.21 0.26 -46.05
C ILE A 16 1.56 1.05 -44.92
N ILE A 17 1.31 0.38 -43.79
CA ILE A 17 1.28 1.10 -42.52
C ILE A 17 2.76 1.20 -42.16
N PRO A 18 3.40 2.39 -42.21
CA PRO A 18 4.75 2.52 -41.68
C PRO A 18 4.73 1.94 -40.26
N PRO A 19 5.75 1.18 -39.82
CA PRO A 19 5.80 0.74 -38.43
C PRO A 19 5.58 2.00 -37.59
N GLN A 20 4.53 2.02 -36.77
CA GLN A 20 4.40 3.06 -35.76
C GLN A 20 5.71 2.99 -34.99
N ALA A 21 6.51 4.06 -35.07
CA ALA A 21 7.74 4.14 -34.32
C ALA A 21 7.32 3.99 -32.85
N SER A 22 7.56 2.82 -32.27
CA SER A 22 7.41 2.62 -30.85
C SER A 22 8.68 3.19 -30.23
N ALA A 23 8.55 4.30 -29.54
CA ALA A 23 9.63 4.80 -28.70
C ALA A 23 10.02 3.66 -27.72
N ASN A 24 11.30 3.30 -27.70
CA ASN A 24 11.83 2.27 -26.81
C ASN A 24 12.46 2.96 -25.61
N TYR A 25 11.65 3.23 -24.60
CA TYR A 25 12.13 3.77 -23.33
C TYR A 25 12.76 2.67 -22.47
N ILE A 26 13.80 3.02 -21.73
CA ILE A 26 14.45 2.16 -20.75
C ILE A 26 13.65 2.15 -19.44
N GLY A 27 13.17 3.32 -19.04
CA GLY A 27 12.27 3.48 -17.90
C GLY A 27 10.86 2.94 -18.15
N MET A 28 10.02 2.96 -17.12
CA MET A 28 8.65 2.46 -17.22
C MET A 28 7.83 3.33 -18.17
N GLN A 29 7.43 2.78 -19.31
CA GLN A 29 6.56 3.49 -20.25
C GLN A 29 5.16 3.67 -19.67
N LEU A 30 4.64 4.89 -19.77
CA LEU A 30 3.34 5.28 -19.26
C LEU A 30 2.39 5.64 -20.41
N GLY A 31 1.13 5.21 -20.26
CA GLY A 31 0.01 5.60 -21.14
C GLY A 31 -0.97 6.53 -20.42
N ARG A 32 -0.46 7.57 -19.73
CA ARG A 32 -1.28 8.46 -18.90
C ARG A 32 -1.77 9.69 -19.70
N PRO A 33 -2.93 10.27 -19.34
CA PRO A 33 -3.35 11.55 -19.90
C PRO A 33 -2.42 12.69 -19.49
N ALA A 34 -2.52 13.82 -20.18
CA ALA A 34 -1.79 15.03 -19.82
C ALA A 34 -2.16 15.51 -18.41
N VAL A 35 -1.15 15.94 -17.65
CA VAL A 35 -1.34 16.55 -16.34
C VAL A 35 -1.98 17.92 -16.53
N ALA A 36 -3.04 18.20 -15.77
CA ALA A 36 -3.73 19.48 -15.83
C ALA A 36 -2.82 20.63 -15.38
N ASP A 37 -3.07 21.84 -15.89
CA ASP A 37 -2.33 23.03 -15.48
C ASP A 37 -2.56 23.32 -14.00
N PHE A 38 -1.50 23.75 -13.31
CA PHE A 38 -1.53 24.16 -11.91
C PHE A 38 -0.57 25.33 -11.68
N THR A 39 -0.75 26.02 -10.56
CA THR A 39 0.12 27.10 -10.13
C THR A 39 0.54 26.87 -8.70
N LEU A 40 1.85 26.84 -8.46
CA LEU A 40 2.47 26.69 -7.15
C LEU A 40 3.40 27.88 -6.89
N THR A 41 4.05 27.88 -5.73
CA THR A 41 5.03 28.89 -5.32
C THR A 41 6.44 28.31 -5.43
N ASP A 42 7.38 29.05 -6.02
CA ASP A 42 8.78 28.62 -6.12
C ASP A 42 9.60 28.98 -4.87
N GLN A 43 10.87 28.59 -4.85
CA GLN A 43 11.83 28.88 -3.79
C GLN A 43 12.19 30.37 -3.64
N ASN A 44 11.78 31.23 -4.57
CA ASN A 44 11.93 32.68 -4.51
C ASN A 44 10.64 33.38 -4.05
N ASN A 45 9.63 32.61 -3.66
CA ASN A 45 8.30 33.09 -3.29
C ASN A 45 7.57 33.76 -4.47
N GLU A 46 7.86 33.31 -5.70
CA GLU A 46 7.22 33.73 -6.94
C GLU A 46 6.21 32.67 -7.39
N SER A 47 5.14 33.12 -8.07
CA SER A 47 4.13 32.23 -8.64
C SER A 47 4.71 31.49 -9.84
N TYR A 48 4.70 30.16 -9.80
CA TYR A 48 5.15 29.28 -10.87
C TYR A 48 3.97 28.53 -11.45
N ARG A 49 3.65 28.79 -12.72
CA ARG A 49 2.59 28.08 -13.45
C ARG A 49 3.20 26.98 -14.30
N PHE A 50 2.70 25.76 -14.14
CA PHE A 50 3.30 24.57 -14.75
C PHE A 50 3.36 24.65 -16.27
N TYR A 51 2.31 25.18 -16.91
CA TYR A 51 2.24 25.30 -18.37
C TYR A 51 3.09 26.44 -18.97
N ASP A 52 3.76 27.26 -18.16
CA ASP A 52 4.60 28.34 -18.68
C ASP A 52 5.98 27.83 -19.14
N THR A 53 6.33 26.57 -18.87
CA THR A 53 7.55 25.93 -19.39
C THR A 53 7.47 25.72 -20.90
N GLN A 54 8.57 26.00 -21.61
CA GLN A 54 8.72 25.78 -23.06
C GLN A 54 9.66 24.61 -23.37
N ALA A 55 9.86 23.72 -22.38
CA ALA A 55 10.73 22.57 -22.51
C ALA A 55 10.16 21.52 -23.47
N ASP A 56 11.03 20.89 -24.27
CA ASP A 56 10.69 19.71 -25.06
C ASP A 56 10.40 18.50 -24.16
N VAL A 57 11.05 18.46 -22.99
CA VAL A 57 10.94 17.39 -21.98
C VAL A 57 10.90 18.01 -20.59
N ILE A 58 9.93 17.60 -19.77
CA ILE A 58 9.81 18.07 -18.39
C ILE A 58 10.14 16.91 -17.46
N VAL A 59 11.12 17.09 -16.59
CA VAL A 59 11.55 16.10 -15.59
C VAL A 59 10.99 16.50 -14.24
N VAL A 60 9.99 15.78 -13.75
CA VAL A 60 9.34 16.08 -12.46
C VAL A 60 9.82 15.09 -11.42
N SER A 61 10.34 15.59 -10.30
CA SER A 61 10.70 14.81 -9.12
C SER A 61 9.94 15.29 -7.89
N PHE A 62 9.67 14.37 -6.95
CA PHE A 62 8.99 14.66 -5.70
C PHE A 62 9.97 14.55 -4.54
N ILE A 63 10.09 15.61 -3.73
CA ILE A 63 11.07 15.70 -2.64
C ILE A 63 10.43 16.25 -1.37
N PHE A 64 11.13 16.18 -0.25
CA PHE A 64 10.87 17.03 0.91
C PHE A 64 12.19 17.37 1.60
N THR A 65 12.35 18.57 2.14
CA THR A 65 13.70 19.05 2.55
C THR A 65 14.28 18.32 3.77
N ARG A 66 13.43 17.65 4.56
CA ARG A 66 13.81 16.85 5.73
C ARG A 66 14.23 15.43 5.41
N CYS A 67 14.09 15.02 4.16
CA CYS A 67 14.40 13.67 3.69
C CYS A 67 15.88 13.34 3.93
N PRO A 68 16.21 12.35 4.79
CA PRO A 68 17.60 12.08 5.16
C PRO A 68 18.37 11.36 4.05
N ASP A 69 17.69 10.53 3.25
CA ASP A 69 18.34 9.53 2.41
C ASP A 69 18.13 9.77 0.91
N PHE A 70 16.95 9.45 0.37
CA PHE A 70 16.74 9.34 -1.09
C PHE A 70 16.68 10.67 -1.83
N CYS A 71 16.03 11.69 -1.26
CA CYS A 71 15.84 12.96 -1.94
C CYS A 71 17.17 13.67 -2.22
N PRO A 72 18.13 13.76 -1.26
CA PRO A 72 19.49 14.20 -1.55
C PRO A 72 20.18 13.46 -2.69
N ILE A 73 20.01 12.13 -2.75
CA ILE A 73 20.60 11.28 -3.81
C ILE A 73 19.97 11.63 -5.15
N ILE A 74 18.64 11.61 -5.25
CA ILE A 74 17.90 11.91 -6.48
C ILE A 74 18.23 13.31 -6.98
N THR A 75 18.25 14.32 -6.10
CA THR A 75 18.64 15.68 -6.47
C THR A 75 20.04 15.72 -7.09
N GLN A 76 21.01 14.97 -6.54
CA GLN A 76 22.37 14.93 -7.08
C GLN A 76 22.47 14.16 -8.38
N LYS A 77 21.71 13.09 -8.54
CA LYS A 77 21.68 12.34 -9.80
C LYS A 77 20.99 13.13 -10.91
N LEU A 78 19.90 13.83 -10.60
CA LEU A 78 19.25 14.76 -11.53
C LEU A 78 20.17 15.91 -11.94
N ARG A 79 21.05 16.36 -11.05
CA ARG A 79 22.10 17.33 -11.39
C ARG A 79 23.08 16.76 -12.42
N THR A 80 23.51 15.51 -12.26
CA THR A 80 24.35 14.83 -13.25
C THR A 80 23.62 14.68 -14.58
N VAL A 81 22.35 14.24 -14.54
CA VAL A 81 21.48 14.16 -15.73
C VAL A 81 21.39 15.52 -16.44
N GLU A 82 21.11 16.60 -15.71
CA GLU A 82 21.05 17.96 -16.26
C GLU A 82 22.35 18.38 -16.98
N VAL A 83 23.52 18.00 -16.43
CA VAL A 83 24.82 18.27 -17.03
C VAL A 83 25.07 17.44 -18.30
N ASP A 84 24.60 16.19 -18.32
CA ASP A 84 24.85 15.23 -19.39
C ASP A 84 23.83 15.31 -20.54
N ILE A 85 22.72 16.04 -20.37
CA ILE A 85 21.75 16.29 -21.44
C ILE A 85 22.43 17.05 -22.59
N PRO A 86 22.31 16.57 -23.84
CA PRO A 86 22.82 17.27 -25.01
C PRO A 86 22.28 18.69 -25.15
N SER A 87 23.14 19.67 -25.44
CA SER A 87 22.78 21.09 -25.57
C SER A 87 21.69 21.43 -26.60
N ASN A 88 21.32 20.50 -27.48
CA ASN A 88 20.24 20.64 -28.47
C ASN A 88 18.87 20.16 -27.96
N ILE A 89 18.79 19.67 -26.73
CA ILE A 89 17.56 19.24 -26.07
C ILE A 89 17.21 20.26 -24.99
N ASN A 90 16.01 20.82 -25.09
CA ASN A 90 15.50 21.75 -24.09
C ASN A 90 14.75 20.96 -23.01
N ALA A 91 15.43 20.56 -21.94
CA ALA A 91 14.81 19.86 -20.81
C ALA A 91 14.68 20.78 -19.60
N GLN A 92 13.57 20.70 -18.88
CA GLN A 92 13.33 21.46 -17.65
C GLN A 92 13.11 20.50 -16.48
N MET A 93 13.95 20.64 -15.46
CA MET A 93 13.81 19.89 -14.22
C MET A 93 12.89 20.67 -13.28
N ILE A 94 12.05 19.97 -12.53
CA ILE A 94 11.13 20.55 -11.54
C ILE A 94 11.11 19.61 -10.34
N SER A 95 11.28 20.15 -9.16
CA SER A 95 11.10 19.41 -7.91
C SER A 95 9.86 19.94 -7.19
N ILE A 96 8.93 19.07 -6.80
CA ILE A 96 7.69 19.42 -6.10
C ILE A 96 7.76 18.84 -4.68
N THR A 97 7.46 19.64 -3.66
CA THR A 97 7.43 19.13 -2.30
C THR A 97 6.23 18.22 -2.04
N VAL A 98 6.45 17.15 -1.27
CA VAL A 98 5.38 16.31 -0.68
C VAL A 98 5.03 16.73 0.74
N ASP A 99 5.75 17.70 1.31
CA ASP A 99 5.60 18.19 2.69
C ASP A 99 5.44 19.74 2.70
N PRO A 100 4.33 20.26 2.14
CA PRO A 100 4.09 21.70 2.03
C PRO A 100 4.06 22.44 3.38
N ASN A 101 3.70 21.75 4.46
CA ASN A 101 3.58 22.33 5.79
C ASN A 101 4.96 22.74 6.34
N TYR A 102 5.99 21.95 6.08
CA TYR A 102 7.35 22.26 6.51
C TYR A 102 8.15 22.99 5.43
N ASP A 103 8.04 22.59 4.16
CA ASP A 103 8.87 23.07 3.07
C ASP A 103 8.42 24.44 2.56
N THR A 104 8.73 25.48 3.34
CA THR A 104 8.55 26.87 2.91
C THR A 104 9.51 27.22 1.75
N PRO A 105 9.22 28.26 0.95
CA PRO A 105 10.11 28.73 -0.11
C PRO A 105 11.56 28.91 0.35
N GLU A 106 11.78 29.44 1.56
CA GLU A 106 13.11 29.67 2.13
C GLU A 106 13.85 28.36 2.41
N LYS A 107 13.15 27.34 2.90
CA LYS A 107 13.74 26.02 3.16
C LYS A 107 14.08 25.29 1.85
N LEU A 108 13.19 25.36 0.87
CA LEU A 108 13.45 24.84 -0.47
C LEU A 108 14.64 25.55 -1.12
N LYS A 109 14.77 26.87 -0.94
CA LYS A 109 15.93 27.64 -1.41
C LYS A 109 17.22 27.15 -0.73
N SER A 110 17.18 26.96 0.59
CA SER A 110 18.33 26.43 1.33
C SER A 110 18.70 25.01 0.90
N TYR A 111 17.72 24.17 0.59
CA TYR A 111 17.94 22.81 0.07
C TYR A 111 18.59 22.86 -1.32
N MET A 112 18.04 23.66 -2.23
CA MET A 112 18.57 23.91 -3.57
C MET A 112 20.04 24.39 -3.52
N ASP A 113 20.33 25.38 -2.68
CA ASP A 113 21.69 25.92 -2.50
C ASP A 113 22.66 24.86 -1.93
N LYS A 114 22.19 24.05 -0.97
CA LYS A 114 22.98 22.96 -0.36
C LYS A 114 23.39 21.90 -1.38
N HIS A 115 22.50 21.57 -2.31
CA HIS A 115 22.77 20.57 -3.36
C HIS A 115 23.40 21.18 -4.63
N GLY A 116 23.46 22.51 -4.72
CA GLY A 116 24.08 23.22 -5.84
C GLY A 116 23.31 22.99 -7.14
N VAL A 117 21.99 22.96 -7.05
CA VAL A 117 21.04 22.85 -8.17
C VAL A 117 20.33 24.19 -8.37
N SER A 118 19.70 24.42 -9.53
CA SER A 118 19.12 25.73 -9.84
C SER A 118 17.73 25.71 -10.44
N TRP A 119 17.16 24.53 -10.63
CA TRP A 119 15.82 24.37 -11.17
C TRP A 119 14.73 24.67 -10.11
N PRO A 120 13.50 24.97 -10.54
CA PRO A 120 12.39 25.31 -9.65
C PRO A 120 12.11 24.21 -8.61
N HIS A 121 12.04 24.62 -7.35
CA HIS A 121 11.54 23.80 -6.24
C HIS A 121 10.21 24.41 -5.79
N LEU A 122 9.13 23.65 -5.94
CA LEU A 122 7.77 24.14 -5.81
C LEU A 122 7.13 23.69 -4.50
N THR A 123 6.44 24.63 -3.85
CA THR A 123 5.61 24.44 -2.65
C THR A 123 4.28 25.18 -2.79
N GLY A 124 3.40 25.03 -1.83
CA GLY A 124 2.06 25.62 -1.81
C GLY A 124 1.36 25.24 -0.52
N THR A 125 0.10 25.63 -0.39
CA THR A 125 -0.75 25.08 0.67
C THR A 125 -1.09 23.61 0.38
N TYR A 126 -1.49 22.87 1.40
CA TYR A 126 -1.91 21.48 1.24
C TYR A 126 -3.02 21.33 0.18
N ASP A 127 -3.99 22.25 0.17
CA ASP A 127 -5.11 22.27 -0.79
C ASP A 127 -4.65 22.52 -2.24
N GLU A 128 -3.54 23.24 -2.43
CA GLU A 128 -2.96 23.50 -3.75
C GLU A 128 -2.10 22.32 -4.24
N ILE A 129 -1.39 21.65 -3.34
CA ILE A 129 -0.46 20.56 -3.69
C ILE A 129 -1.15 19.20 -3.80
N SER A 130 -2.14 18.89 -2.96
CA SER A 130 -2.81 17.58 -2.98
C SER A 130 -3.33 17.18 -4.37
N PRO A 131 -4.05 18.04 -5.13
CA PRO A 131 -4.49 17.71 -6.48
C PRO A 131 -3.33 17.50 -7.48
N VAL A 132 -2.19 18.15 -7.26
CA VAL A 132 -0.98 17.98 -8.07
C VAL A 132 -0.39 16.60 -7.82
N LEU A 133 -0.22 16.22 -6.55
CA LEU A 133 0.28 14.89 -6.18
C LEU A 133 -0.62 13.77 -6.73
N ASP A 134 -1.94 13.93 -6.63
CA ASP A 134 -2.93 12.99 -7.17
C ASP A 134 -2.79 12.82 -8.69
N ALA A 135 -2.56 13.91 -9.43
CA ALA A 135 -2.38 13.87 -10.88
C ALA A 135 -1.15 13.03 -11.30
N PHE A 136 -0.14 12.96 -10.43
CA PHE A 136 1.04 12.10 -10.60
C PHE A 136 0.90 10.74 -9.91
N VAL A 137 -0.19 10.50 -9.16
CA VAL A 137 -0.40 9.28 -8.35
C VAL A 137 0.68 9.15 -7.27
N ILE A 138 1.01 10.28 -6.64
CA ILE A 138 1.94 10.36 -5.51
C ILE A 138 1.13 10.34 -4.21
N ASN A 139 1.31 9.28 -3.43
CA ASN A 139 0.72 9.20 -2.09
C ASN A 139 1.68 9.81 -1.07
N ALA A 140 1.46 11.07 -0.72
CA ALA A 140 2.15 11.71 0.40
C ALA A 140 1.29 11.54 1.66
N PHE A 141 1.72 10.67 2.57
CA PHE A 141 1.10 10.55 3.89
C PHE A 141 1.93 11.34 4.90
N GLU A 142 1.28 12.21 5.66
CA GLU A 142 1.85 12.77 6.89
C GLU A 142 1.99 11.60 7.88
N GLN A 143 3.20 11.04 8.00
CA GLN A 143 3.47 9.98 8.96
C GLN A 143 3.97 10.61 10.26
N GLU A 144 3.14 10.59 11.31
CA GLU A 144 3.67 10.48 12.68
C GLU A 144 4.30 9.08 12.79
N ARG A 145 5.63 9.00 12.78
CA ARG A 145 6.33 7.75 13.06
C ARG A 145 6.48 7.57 14.56
N VAL A 146 5.80 6.56 15.09
CA VAL A 146 6.34 5.73 16.17
C VAL A 146 7.48 4.91 15.57
N VAL A 147 8.71 5.16 16.02
CA VAL A 147 9.89 4.40 15.59
C VAL A 147 9.94 3.11 16.40
N VAL A 148 9.60 1.98 15.79
CA VAL A 148 10.12 0.67 16.23
C VAL A 148 11.41 0.42 15.45
N LEU A 149 12.52 0.27 16.15
CA LEU A 149 13.80 -0.14 15.58
C LEU A 149 13.77 -1.66 15.43
N ASP A 150 13.88 -2.19 14.21
CA ASP A 150 14.53 -3.50 14.04
C ASP A 150 15.39 -3.52 12.77
N GLU A 151 16.59 -4.07 12.93
CA GLU A 151 17.64 -4.24 11.95
C GLU A 151 17.45 -5.59 11.25
N SER A 152 16.90 -5.62 10.03
CA SER A 152 17.40 -6.55 9.00
C SER A 152 16.81 -6.26 7.62
N ASN A 153 17.66 -6.47 6.63
CA ASN A 153 17.57 -6.05 5.25
C ASN A 153 17.18 -7.27 4.40
N ASP A 154 16.00 -7.30 3.79
CA ASP A 154 15.84 -7.73 2.40
C ASP A 154 14.46 -7.32 1.85
N SER A 155 14.47 -6.89 0.60
CA SER A 155 13.39 -6.25 -0.14
C SER A 155 12.34 -7.23 -0.66
N ASP A 156 11.05 -6.93 -0.46
CA ASP A 156 10.06 -6.90 -1.53
C ASP A 156 8.80 -6.11 -1.11
N GLU A 157 8.21 -5.47 -2.10
CA GLU A 157 7.19 -4.41 -2.17
C GLU A 157 5.80 -4.67 -1.51
N ILE A 158 5.54 -4.12 -0.30
CA ILE A 158 4.17 -3.94 0.23
C ILE A 158 3.81 -2.46 0.27
N THR A 159 2.96 -2.03 -0.65
CA THR A 159 2.12 -0.82 -0.48
C THR A 159 1.36 -0.92 0.84
N ARG A 160 1.65 -0.01 1.78
CA ARG A 160 0.97 0.07 3.08
C ARG A 160 -0.53 0.07 2.90
N VAL A 161 -1.10 -0.90 3.58
CA VAL A 161 -2.48 -1.31 3.50
C VAL A 161 -3.30 -0.40 4.41
N GLN A 162 -4.56 -0.17 4.05
CA GLN A 162 -5.47 0.61 4.87
C GLN A 162 -5.62 -0.09 6.22
N ALA A 163 -5.15 0.56 7.29
CA ALA A 163 -5.29 0.05 8.65
C ALA A 163 -6.72 -0.44 8.88
N SER A 164 -6.86 -1.69 9.30
CA SER A 164 -8.14 -2.33 9.59
C SER A 164 -8.97 -1.44 10.54
N PRO A 165 -10.15 -0.94 10.12
CA PRO A 165 -11.06 -0.18 11.00
C PRO A 165 -11.59 -1.00 12.19
N TRP A 166 -11.20 -2.28 12.27
CA TRP A 166 -11.69 -3.28 13.20
C TRP A 166 -10.78 -3.52 14.39
N LEU A 167 -9.48 -3.22 14.28
CA LEU A 167 -8.53 -3.38 15.37
C LEU A 167 -8.24 -2.01 15.98
N GLU A 168 -8.37 -1.91 17.30
CA GLU A 168 -7.99 -0.68 17.99
C GLU A 168 -6.47 -0.58 18.05
N GLU A 169 -5.94 0.61 17.84
CA GLU A 169 -4.50 0.85 18.00
C GLU A 169 -4.09 0.56 19.45
N ASN A 170 -2.96 -0.13 19.61
CA ASN A 170 -2.30 -0.40 20.90
C ASN A 170 -2.95 -1.44 21.80
N GLN A 171 -3.79 -2.34 21.28
CA GLN A 171 -4.26 -3.47 22.08
C GLN A 171 -3.10 -4.32 22.61
N SER A 172 -3.21 -4.84 23.84
CA SER A 172 -2.13 -5.65 24.43
C SER A 172 -2.61 -6.77 25.35
N VAL A 173 -1.76 -7.79 25.47
CA VAL A 173 -1.92 -8.93 26.37
C VAL A 173 -0.73 -8.94 27.32
N THR A 174 -0.98 -8.75 28.61
CA THR A 174 0.03 -8.87 29.66
C THR A 174 -0.03 -10.26 30.29
N TRP A 175 1.12 -10.83 30.62
CA TRP A 175 1.24 -12.09 31.33
C TRP A 175 2.20 -11.97 32.49
N VAL A 176 1.71 -12.26 33.69
CA VAL A 176 2.51 -12.35 34.91
C VAL A 176 2.74 -13.81 35.23
N ASN A 177 3.99 -14.26 35.21
CA ASN A 177 4.30 -15.63 35.56
C ASN A 177 4.28 -15.87 37.09
N ASN A 178 4.40 -17.12 37.51
CA ASN A 178 4.39 -17.51 38.94
C ASN A 178 5.56 -16.99 39.79
N THR A 179 6.59 -16.41 39.16
CA THR A 179 7.73 -15.77 39.83
C THR A 179 7.54 -14.26 39.99
N GLY A 180 6.43 -13.72 39.47
CA GLY A 180 6.12 -12.29 39.45
C GLY A 180 6.79 -11.53 38.32
N GLN A 181 7.36 -12.21 37.32
CA GLN A 181 7.86 -11.56 36.12
C GLN A 181 6.69 -11.23 35.20
N VAL A 182 6.63 -9.97 34.78
CA VAL A 182 5.63 -9.44 33.87
C VAL A 182 6.20 -9.41 32.44
N ASN A 183 5.42 -9.85 31.47
CA ASN A 183 5.71 -9.75 30.05
C ASN A 183 4.48 -9.19 29.33
N GLU A 184 4.64 -8.16 28.51
CA GLU A 184 3.55 -7.60 27.71
C GLU A 184 3.78 -7.90 26.23
N PHE A 185 2.70 -8.24 25.54
CA PHE A 185 2.66 -8.53 24.11
C PHE A 185 1.70 -7.57 23.43
N SER A 186 2.20 -6.78 22.47
CA SER A 186 1.34 -6.00 21.59
C SER A 186 0.50 -6.94 20.73
N PHE A 187 -0.78 -6.63 20.59
CA PHE A 187 -1.69 -7.42 19.78
C PHE A 187 -1.64 -6.96 18.32
N SER A 188 -0.87 -7.69 17.51
CA SER A 188 -0.76 -7.50 16.07
C SER A 188 -0.77 -8.86 15.36
N PRO A 189 -1.94 -9.51 15.26
CA PRO A 189 -2.01 -10.89 14.75
C PRO A 189 -1.60 -10.96 13.27
N SER A 190 -0.78 -11.96 12.96
CA SER A 190 -0.48 -12.34 11.58
C SER A 190 -1.67 -13.06 10.93
N ALA A 191 -1.64 -13.19 9.60
CA ALA A 191 -2.63 -13.96 8.85
C ALA A 191 -2.62 -15.44 9.26
N TYR A 192 -1.48 -15.95 9.72
CA TYR A 192 -1.38 -17.27 10.34
C TYR A 192 -2.11 -17.34 11.68
N ASP A 193 -1.91 -16.38 12.59
CA ASP A 193 -2.61 -16.33 13.88
C ASP A 193 -4.14 -16.29 13.65
N PHE A 194 -4.58 -15.54 12.65
CA PHE A 194 -5.98 -15.50 12.25
C PHE A 194 -6.46 -16.81 11.64
N LEU A 195 -5.67 -17.44 10.76
CA LEU A 195 -6.00 -18.76 10.22
C LEU A 195 -6.14 -19.79 11.34
N GLU A 196 -5.25 -19.79 12.33
CA GLU A 196 -5.30 -20.67 13.48
C GLU A 196 -6.56 -20.41 14.32
N ALA A 197 -6.85 -19.14 14.61
CA ALA A 197 -8.05 -18.74 15.34
C ALA A 197 -9.33 -19.19 14.60
N MET A 198 -9.38 -18.98 13.28
CA MET A 198 -10.51 -19.38 12.45
C MET A 198 -10.64 -20.90 12.34
N ALA A 199 -9.53 -21.63 12.26
CA ALA A 199 -9.55 -23.08 12.27
C ALA A 199 -10.10 -23.64 13.59
N ARG A 200 -9.73 -23.04 14.74
CA ARG A 200 -10.32 -23.41 16.04
C ARG A 200 -11.81 -23.09 16.09
N GLN A 201 -12.21 -21.89 15.65
CA GLN A 201 -13.61 -21.45 15.65
C GLN A 201 -14.51 -22.35 14.77
N GLU A 202 -14.07 -22.62 13.54
CA GLU A 202 -14.83 -23.38 12.55
C GLU A 202 -14.55 -24.89 12.61
N SER A 203 -13.77 -25.34 13.60
CA SER A 203 -13.34 -26.74 13.77
C SER A 203 -12.61 -27.32 12.55
N TRP A 204 -11.78 -26.51 11.88
CA TRP A 204 -10.93 -26.98 10.79
C TRP A 204 -9.67 -27.67 11.30
N THR A 205 -9.18 -28.65 10.56
CA THR A 205 -7.88 -29.27 10.81
C THR A 205 -6.82 -28.60 9.95
N LEU A 206 -5.74 -28.13 10.57
CA LEU A 206 -4.59 -27.55 9.87
C LEU A 206 -3.43 -28.54 9.91
N ASN A 207 -2.78 -28.71 8.76
CA ASN A 207 -1.47 -29.33 8.66
C ASN A 207 -0.50 -28.24 8.20
N VAL A 208 0.44 -27.88 9.06
CA VAL A 208 1.34 -26.74 8.88
C VAL A 208 2.76 -27.22 9.13
N SER A 209 3.67 -26.93 8.20
CA SER A 209 5.09 -27.16 8.39
C SER A 209 5.79 -25.85 8.74
N LEU A 210 6.81 -25.92 9.60
CA LEU A 210 7.61 -24.75 9.98
C LEU A 210 8.94 -24.77 9.23
N SER A 211 9.30 -23.65 8.61
CA SER A 211 10.56 -23.44 7.90
C SER A 211 11.35 -22.29 8.51
N GLU A 212 12.54 -22.00 7.97
CA GLU A 212 13.31 -20.79 8.34
C GLU A 212 12.62 -19.48 7.87
N TRP A 213 11.65 -19.58 6.98
CA TRP A 213 10.86 -18.48 6.40
C TRP A 213 9.44 -18.40 6.99
N GLY A 214 9.17 -19.08 8.11
CA GLY A 214 7.85 -19.12 8.75
C GLY A 214 7.03 -20.39 8.47
N HIS A 215 5.76 -20.33 8.82
CA HIS A 215 4.72 -21.33 8.66
C HIS A 215 4.32 -21.49 7.20
N TYR A 216 4.25 -22.75 6.76
CA TYR A 216 3.75 -23.13 5.46
C TYR A 216 2.51 -24.02 5.63
N VAL A 217 1.40 -23.62 5.01
CA VAL A 217 0.14 -24.36 5.10
C VAL A 217 0.17 -25.54 4.15
N ASP A 218 0.48 -26.72 4.69
CA ASP A 218 0.57 -27.98 3.96
C ASP A 218 -0.81 -28.57 3.64
N GLY A 219 -1.79 -28.33 4.51
CA GLY A 219 -3.14 -28.87 4.36
C GLY A 219 -4.20 -28.23 5.25
N ILE A 220 -5.43 -28.23 4.76
CA ILE A 220 -6.61 -27.73 5.46
C ILE A 220 -7.74 -28.77 5.31
N ASN A 221 -8.38 -29.16 6.42
CA ASN A 221 -9.46 -30.17 6.45
C ASN A 221 -9.08 -31.49 5.76
N GLU A 222 -7.91 -32.03 6.13
CA GLU A 222 -7.33 -33.26 5.57
C GLU A 222 -6.97 -33.19 4.07
N VAL A 223 -7.15 -32.05 3.42
CA VAL A 223 -6.72 -31.82 2.04
C VAL A 223 -5.31 -31.24 2.04
N ASN A 224 -4.32 -32.12 1.90
CA ASN A 224 -2.91 -31.76 1.80
C ASN A 224 -2.50 -31.44 0.36
N ARG A 225 -1.46 -30.61 0.19
CA ARG A 225 -0.76 -30.44 -1.09
C ARG A 225 -0.32 -31.80 -1.65
N ALA A 226 -0.17 -31.89 -2.97
CA ALA A 226 0.28 -33.13 -3.57
C ALA A 226 1.77 -33.38 -3.32
N GLU A 227 2.12 -34.63 -2.99
CA GLU A 227 3.52 -35.05 -2.75
C GLU A 227 4.42 -34.87 -3.98
N ASP A 228 3.84 -34.91 -5.17
CA ASP A 228 4.52 -34.72 -6.46
C ASP A 228 4.57 -33.24 -6.90
N TRP A 229 4.13 -32.31 -6.04
CA TRP A 229 4.05 -30.88 -6.32
C TRP A 229 3.15 -30.53 -7.51
N SER A 230 2.24 -31.44 -7.91
CA SER A 230 1.26 -31.16 -8.98
C SER A 230 0.28 -30.04 -8.60
N TRP A 231 0.09 -29.79 -7.30
CA TRP A 231 -0.58 -28.61 -6.77
C TRP A 231 -0.16 -28.34 -5.31
N SER A 232 -0.28 -27.08 -4.90
CA SER A 232 -0.07 -26.60 -3.52
C SER A 232 -1.14 -25.57 -3.15
N TRP A 233 -1.25 -25.27 -1.86
CA TRP A 233 -2.05 -24.14 -1.39
C TRP A 233 -1.37 -22.82 -1.76
N GLY A 234 -2.14 -21.91 -2.36
CA GLY A 234 -1.81 -20.52 -2.55
C GLY A 234 -2.53 -19.67 -1.51
N PHE A 235 -1.89 -18.58 -1.11
CA PHE A 235 -2.42 -17.61 -0.15
C PHE A 235 -2.78 -16.33 -0.91
N TYR A 236 -3.97 -15.80 -0.66
CA TYR A 236 -4.54 -14.68 -1.40
C TYR A 236 -5.02 -13.59 -0.45
N LEU A 237 -4.79 -12.34 -0.86
CA LEU A 237 -5.12 -11.13 -0.12
C LEU A 237 -6.21 -10.37 -0.85
N TRP A 238 -7.17 -9.82 -0.11
CA TRP A 238 -8.16 -8.93 -0.69
C TRP A 238 -7.64 -7.50 -0.73
N ASN A 239 -7.48 -6.96 -1.93
CA ASN A 239 -7.20 -5.56 -2.12
C ASN A 239 -8.51 -4.76 -2.09
N GLN A 240 -8.76 -4.07 -0.98
CA GLN A 240 -9.98 -3.25 -0.83
C GLN A 240 -10.04 -2.09 -1.83
N SER A 241 -8.89 -1.52 -2.21
CA SER A 241 -8.84 -0.38 -3.15
C SER A 241 -9.23 -0.78 -4.57
N SER A 242 -8.76 -1.94 -5.05
CA SER A 242 -9.11 -2.45 -6.38
C SER A 242 -10.34 -3.37 -6.39
N ASN A 243 -10.89 -3.70 -5.21
CA ASN A 243 -11.96 -4.69 -5.02
C ASN A 243 -11.64 -6.00 -5.75
N ALA A 244 -10.40 -6.47 -5.61
CA ALA A 244 -9.92 -7.66 -6.27
C ALA A 244 -9.03 -8.50 -5.34
N TRP A 245 -9.12 -9.81 -5.51
CA TRP A 245 -8.18 -10.76 -4.93
C TRP A 245 -6.85 -10.68 -5.67
N MET A 246 -5.75 -10.76 -4.92
CA MET A 246 -4.41 -10.92 -5.44
C MET A 246 -3.72 -12.08 -4.73
N GLU A 247 -2.85 -12.79 -5.44
CA GLU A 247 -2.00 -13.80 -4.83
C GLU A 247 -0.94 -13.09 -3.96
N SER A 248 -0.75 -13.56 -2.73
CA SER A 248 0.24 -13.04 -1.82
C SER A 248 1.63 -13.43 -2.29
N MET A 249 2.55 -12.47 -2.33
CA MET A 249 3.99 -12.75 -2.45
C MET A 249 4.66 -13.00 -1.10
N TYR A 250 3.94 -12.82 0.01
CA TYR A 250 4.40 -12.97 1.38
C TYR A 250 3.87 -14.24 2.03
N GLY A 251 4.64 -14.75 3.00
CA GLY A 251 4.21 -15.82 3.89
C GLY A 251 3.03 -15.41 4.77
N VAL A 252 2.36 -16.39 5.36
CA VAL A 252 1.20 -16.17 6.24
C VAL A 252 1.56 -15.47 7.54
N ASP A 253 2.83 -15.54 7.96
CA ASP A 253 3.32 -14.85 9.17
C ASP A 253 3.68 -13.38 8.91
N ASP A 254 4.05 -13.04 7.67
CA ASP A 254 4.53 -11.70 7.29
C ASP A 254 3.39 -10.73 6.95
N VAL A 255 2.15 -11.22 6.93
CA VAL A 255 0.96 -10.43 6.62
C VAL A 255 0.19 -10.17 7.90
N SER A 256 0.07 -8.91 8.31
CA SER A 256 -0.70 -8.53 9.50
C SER A 256 -2.19 -8.34 9.19
N LEU A 257 -3.05 -8.61 10.17
CA LEU A 257 -4.48 -8.28 10.12
C LEU A 257 -4.75 -6.79 10.25
N THR A 258 -3.79 -6.03 10.77
CA THR A 258 -3.84 -4.56 10.74
C THR A 258 -3.78 -4.07 9.31
N ASP A 259 -3.08 -4.80 8.45
CA ASP A 259 -2.90 -4.47 7.06
C ASP A 259 -4.07 -5.02 6.23
N TYR A 260 -4.24 -6.34 6.17
CA TYR A 260 -5.30 -6.96 5.37
C TYR A 260 -6.36 -7.60 6.26
N THR A 261 -7.63 -7.33 5.96
CA THR A 261 -8.75 -7.89 6.74
C THR A 261 -9.35 -9.14 6.13
N HIS A 262 -9.17 -9.38 4.82
CA HIS A 262 -9.74 -10.55 4.17
C HIS A 262 -8.69 -11.38 3.44
N PHE A 263 -8.71 -12.67 3.73
CA PHE A 263 -7.77 -13.66 3.24
C PHE A 263 -8.48 -14.78 2.50
N ALA A 264 -7.76 -15.47 1.63
CA ALA A 264 -8.23 -16.73 1.08
C ALA A 264 -7.11 -17.74 0.86
N PHE A 265 -7.45 -19.02 0.96
CA PHE A 265 -6.61 -20.11 0.51
C PHE A 265 -7.30 -20.83 -0.64
N ALA A 266 -6.58 -21.00 -1.74
CA ALA A 266 -7.05 -21.71 -2.92
C ALA A 266 -5.89 -22.51 -3.52
N PRO A 267 -6.10 -23.38 -4.54
CA PRO A 267 -4.97 -23.93 -5.28
C PRO A 267 -4.06 -22.80 -5.79
N TYR A 268 -2.74 -23.01 -5.78
CA TYR A 268 -1.77 -22.04 -6.30
C TYR A 268 -2.04 -21.75 -7.78
N GLY A 269 -1.99 -20.46 -8.17
CA GLY A 269 -2.31 -20.02 -9.53
C GLY A 269 -3.78 -20.19 -9.94
N GLU A 270 -4.71 -20.30 -8.97
CA GLU A 270 -6.14 -20.34 -9.22
C GLU A 270 -6.62 -19.02 -9.84
N ASN A 271 -7.68 -19.09 -10.66
CA ASN A 271 -8.30 -17.87 -11.15
C ASN A 271 -9.02 -17.18 -10.00
N VAL A 272 -8.50 -16.03 -9.57
CA VAL A 272 -9.04 -15.21 -8.47
C VAL A 272 -10.55 -14.90 -8.59
N SER A 273 -11.12 -14.94 -9.80
CA SER A 273 -12.56 -14.77 -10.02
C SER A 273 -13.40 -15.92 -9.42
N ASN A 274 -12.78 -17.06 -9.15
CA ASN A 274 -13.41 -18.20 -8.50
C ASN A 274 -13.48 -18.05 -6.98
N ILE A 275 -12.76 -17.09 -6.38
CA ILE A 275 -12.82 -16.77 -4.96
C ILE A 275 -13.94 -15.73 -4.75
N THR A 276 -14.77 -15.93 -3.75
CA THR A 276 -15.90 -15.02 -3.47
C THR A 276 -15.35 -13.69 -2.97
N SER A 277 -15.82 -12.58 -3.51
CA SER A 277 -15.50 -11.28 -2.93
C SER A 277 -16.07 -11.19 -1.50
N PRO A 278 -15.28 -10.71 -0.53
CA PRO A 278 -15.76 -10.55 0.83
C PRO A 278 -16.92 -9.54 0.86
N VAL A 279 -18.01 -9.93 1.54
CA VAL A 279 -19.19 -9.09 1.75
C VAL A 279 -19.28 -8.56 3.17
N SER A 280 -18.47 -9.11 4.08
CA SER A 280 -18.42 -8.71 5.47
C SER A 280 -17.53 -7.49 5.63
N THR A 281 -17.90 -6.60 6.55
CA THR A 281 -17.01 -5.53 7.04
C THR A 281 -16.01 -6.05 8.07
N HIS A 282 -16.15 -7.31 8.49
CA HIS A 282 -15.32 -7.96 9.51
C HIS A 282 -14.24 -8.81 8.88
N PRO A 283 -13.11 -9.04 9.58
CA PRO A 283 -12.09 -9.93 9.09
C PRO A 283 -12.65 -11.30 8.70
N SER A 284 -12.24 -11.82 7.55
CA SER A 284 -12.79 -13.07 7.02
C SER A 284 -11.78 -13.87 6.23
N ILE A 285 -11.98 -15.18 6.20
CA ILE A 285 -11.18 -16.12 5.41
C ILE A 285 -12.07 -17.02 4.57
N GLU A 286 -11.74 -17.18 3.29
CA GLU A 286 -12.37 -18.17 2.40
C GLU A 286 -11.36 -19.26 2.02
N ILE A 287 -11.76 -20.52 2.11
CA ILE A 287 -10.99 -21.67 1.62
C ILE A 287 -11.70 -22.25 0.41
N LEU A 288 -11.06 -22.19 -0.75
CA LEU A 288 -11.49 -22.82 -1.99
C LEU A 288 -10.69 -24.12 -2.20
N TYR A 289 -11.38 -25.26 -2.20
CA TYR A 289 -10.75 -26.57 -2.38
C TYR A 289 -10.55 -26.90 -3.87
N PRO A 290 -9.59 -27.78 -4.23
CA PRO A 290 -9.36 -28.21 -5.62
C PRO A 290 -10.57 -28.86 -6.32
N ASN A 291 -11.53 -29.39 -5.56
CA ASN A 291 -12.78 -29.94 -6.08
C ASN A 291 -13.85 -28.86 -6.38
N GLY A 292 -13.52 -27.58 -6.19
CA GLY A 292 -14.40 -26.42 -6.37
C GLY A 292 -15.35 -26.14 -5.21
N THR A 293 -15.30 -26.92 -4.13
CA THR A 293 -16.07 -26.62 -2.91
C THR A 293 -15.43 -25.49 -2.11
N LYS A 294 -16.23 -24.78 -1.32
CA LYS A 294 -15.79 -23.64 -0.52
C LYS A 294 -16.22 -23.79 0.92
N THR A 295 -15.37 -23.38 1.84
CA THR A 295 -15.75 -23.03 3.21
C THR A 295 -15.29 -21.62 3.50
N ASN A 296 -15.96 -20.93 4.42
CA ASN A 296 -15.54 -19.61 4.86
C ASN A 296 -15.72 -19.50 6.37
N GLY A 297 -15.07 -18.51 6.94
CA GLY A 297 -15.30 -18.09 8.30
C GLY A 297 -15.05 -16.59 8.42
N SER A 298 -15.68 -15.98 9.40
CA SER A 298 -15.49 -14.57 9.72
C SER A 298 -15.45 -14.37 11.22
N MET A 299 -14.72 -13.36 11.64
CA MET A 299 -14.60 -12.99 13.04
C MET A 299 -15.53 -11.80 13.32
N GLU A 300 -16.68 -12.05 13.95
CA GLU A 300 -17.68 -11.00 14.21
C GLU A 300 -17.28 -10.05 15.35
N SER A 301 -16.49 -10.52 16.30
CA SER A 301 -15.92 -9.72 17.40
C SER A 301 -14.56 -10.28 17.78
N LEU A 302 -13.64 -9.40 18.21
CA LEU A 302 -12.36 -9.82 18.76
C LEU A 302 -12.55 -10.14 20.24
N THR A 303 -12.47 -11.40 20.61
CA THR A 303 -12.60 -11.83 22.01
C THR A 303 -11.27 -11.78 22.76
N ALA A 304 -11.31 -11.61 24.09
CA ALA A 304 -10.10 -11.76 24.91
C ALA A 304 -9.42 -13.12 24.71
N GLY A 305 -10.21 -14.16 24.40
CA GLY A 305 -9.70 -15.49 24.08
C GLY A 305 -8.86 -15.52 22.79
N GLN A 306 -9.32 -14.86 21.73
CA GLN A 306 -8.55 -14.75 20.48
C GLN A 306 -7.28 -13.91 20.69
N MET A 307 -7.36 -12.81 21.44
CA MET A 307 -6.17 -12.02 21.80
C MET A 307 -5.14 -12.86 22.56
N SER A 308 -5.59 -13.62 23.55
CA SER A 308 -4.72 -14.48 24.36
C SER A 308 -4.07 -15.58 23.53
N ILE A 309 -4.85 -16.28 22.70
CA ILE A 309 -4.33 -17.35 21.83
C ILE A 309 -3.28 -16.79 20.88
N SER A 310 -3.57 -15.68 20.21
CA SER A 310 -2.61 -15.07 19.27
C SER A 310 -1.34 -14.64 20.00
N ALA A 311 -1.44 -13.85 21.07
CA ALA A 311 -0.27 -13.35 21.79
C ALA A 311 0.66 -14.49 22.28
N PHE A 312 0.08 -15.56 22.84
CA PHE A 312 0.87 -16.69 23.33
C PHE A 312 1.40 -17.59 22.20
N SER A 313 0.63 -17.78 21.13
CA SER A 313 1.09 -18.53 19.95
C SER A 313 2.29 -17.82 19.31
N SER A 314 2.19 -16.51 19.06
CA SER A 314 3.27 -15.71 18.48
C SER A 314 4.50 -15.64 19.41
N ALA A 315 4.31 -15.62 20.73
CA ALA A 315 5.39 -15.66 21.71
C ALA A 315 5.97 -17.06 21.97
N ASN A 316 5.45 -18.10 21.30
CA ASN A 316 5.81 -19.51 21.50
C ASN A 316 5.68 -19.96 22.98
N ILE A 317 4.64 -19.46 23.66
CA ILE A 317 4.28 -19.81 25.03
C ILE A 317 3.27 -20.96 24.98
N SER A 318 3.54 -22.04 25.72
CA SER A 318 2.60 -23.16 25.79
C SER A 318 1.31 -22.72 26.45
N PHE A 319 0.19 -22.83 25.75
CA PHE A 319 -1.11 -22.37 26.21
C PHE A 319 -2.15 -23.47 26.02
N ASN A 320 -2.77 -23.91 27.11
CA ASN A 320 -3.83 -24.91 27.07
C ASN A 320 -5.15 -24.33 27.55
N VAL A 321 -6.18 -24.57 26.75
CA VAL A 321 -7.53 -24.08 26.95
C VAL A 321 -8.48 -25.26 26.90
N THR A 322 -9.29 -25.43 27.94
CA THR A 322 -10.36 -26.42 27.93
C THR A 322 -11.72 -25.79 27.72
N GLU A 323 -12.52 -26.47 26.90
CA GLU A 323 -13.90 -26.11 26.65
C GLU A 323 -14.81 -26.65 27.74
N SER A 324 -15.75 -25.81 28.17
CA SER A 324 -16.80 -26.19 29.11
C SER A 324 -18.16 -25.68 28.63
N SER A 325 -19.23 -26.09 29.31
CA SER A 325 -20.57 -25.53 29.10
C SER A 325 -20.72 -24.04 29.46
N TRP A 326 -19.70 -23.43 30.06
CA TRP A 326 -19.66 -22.03 30.49
C TRP A 326 -18.66 -21.18 29.70
N GLY A 327 -18.10 -21.72 28.62
CA GLY A 327 -17.05 -21.10 27.82
C GLY A 327 -15.70 -21.78 27.99
N ARG A 328 -14.67 -21.25 27.33
CA ARG A 328 -13.30 -21.73 27.42
C ARG A 328 -12.59 -21.18 28.65
N PHE A 329 -11.81 -22.03 29.31
CA PHE A 329 -10.98 -21.67 30.46
C PHE A 329 -9.51 -22.00 30.19
N VAL A 330 -8.62 -21.18 30.72
CA VAL A 330 -7.18 -21.40 30.63
C VAL A 330 -6.76 -22.37 31.73
N GLU A 331 -6.22 -23.52 31.35
CA GLU A 331 -5.67 -24.50 32.30
C GLU A 331 -4.19 -24.26 32.56
N SER A 332 -3.46 -23.90 31.50
CA SER A 332 -2.03 -23.64 31.58
C SER A 332 -1.56 -22.52 30.65
N ILE A 333 -0.63 -21.72 31.19
CA ILE A 333 0.19 -20.75 30.46
C ILE A 333 1.63 -21.01 30.89
N ASP A 334 2.39 -21.75 30.08
CA ASP A 334 3.71 -22.35 30.34
C ASP A 334 3.76 -23.35 31.53
N GLN A 335 2.82 -23.22 32.47
CA GLN A 335 2.64 -24.05 33.64
C GLN A 335 1.15 -24.32 33.91
N GLU A 336 0.88 -25.56 34.33
CA GLU A 336 -0.42 -26.03 34.80
C GLU A 336 -0.83 -25.36 36.12
N SER A 337 -2.08 -24.90 36.17
CA SER A 337 -2.75 -24.51 37.42
C SER A 337 -3.07 -25.74 38.29
N ASP A 338 -3.44 -25.51 39.55
CA ASP A 338 -3.86 -26.57 40.47
C ASP A 338 -5.11 -26.19 41.27
N THR A 339 -5.41 -26.89 42.37
CA THR A 339 -6.59 -26.60 43.19
C THR A 339 -6.45 -25.38 44.09
N ASP A 340 -5.22 -24.94 44.36
CA ASP A 340 -4.90 -23.87 45.30
C ASP A 340 -4.73 -22.52 44.58
N TRP A 341 -4.45 -22.52 43.26
CA TRP A 341 -4.36 -21.32 42.44
C TRP A 341 -4.81 -21.57 40.98
N TRP A 342 -5.30 -20.53 40.31
CA TRP A 342 -5.72 -20.57 38.90
C TRP A 342 -5.29 -19.32 38.14
N TRP A 343 -5.32 -19.39 36.81
CA TRP A 343 -5.10 -18.23 35.94
C TRP A 343 -6.33 -17.32 35.94
N GLN A 344 -6.15 -16.10 36.44
CA GLN A 344 -7.17 -15.06 36.47
C GLN A 344 -6.96 -14.09 35.30
N LEU A 345 -8.06 -13.78 34.61
CA LEU A 345 -8.10 -12.74 33.59
C LEU A 345 -8.44 -11.40 34.24
N HIS A 346 -7.68 -10.37 33.89
CA HIS A 346 -7.89 -9.00 34.30
C HIS A 346 -8.10 -8.10 33.09
N LEU A 347 -8.87 -7.04 33.29
CA LEU A 347 -9.17 -6.02 32.29
C LEU A 347 -8.63 -4.68 32.77
N TRP A 348 -8.01 -3.94 31.87
CA TRP A 348 -7.60 -2.57 32.18
C TRP A 348 -8.81 -1.65 32.17
N ASN A 349 -9.02 -0.94 33.27
CA ASN A 349 -10.06 0.05 33.39
C ASN A 349 -9.48 1.45 33.13
N GLU A 350 -9.81 2.00 31.97
CA GLU A 350 -9.33 3.31 31.52
C GLU A 350 -9.85 4.47 32.37
N GLU A 351 -10.99 4.33 33.06
CA GLU A 351 -11.59 5.43 33.83
C GLU A 351 -10.83 5.72 35.13
N ASN A 352 -10.26 4.68 35.75
CA ASN A 352 -9.54 4.79 37.02
C ASN A 352 -8.06 4.41 36.92
N ALA A 353 -7.59 4.02 35.72
CA ALA A 353 -6.23 3.56 35.46
C ALA A 353 -5.80 2.41 36.40
N THR A 354 -6.65 1.40 36.56
CA THR A 354 -6.35 0.20 37.35
C THR A 354 -6.77 -1.09 36.65
N TRP A 355 -6.16 -2.21 37.05
CA TRP A 355 -6.62 -3.53 36.68
C TRP A 355 -7.84 -3.95 37.50
N ASP A 356 -8.87 -4.48 36.84
CA ASP A 356 -10.03 -5.10 37.45
C ASP A 356 -10.10 -6.58 37.10
N ASP A 357 -10.55 -7.43 38.04
CA ASP A 357 -10.78 -8.86 37.76
C ASP A 357 -11.94 -9.03 36.77
N SER A 358 -11.72 -9.80 35.70
CA SER A 358 -12.82 -10.17 34.82
C SER A 358 -13.77 -11.13 35.53
N LEU A 359 -15.06 -10.76 35.50
CA LEU A 359 -16.16 -11.63 35.92
C LEU A 359 -16.69 -12.51 34.77
N LEU A 360 -16.19 -12.27 33.55
CA LEU A 360 -16.59 -12.96 32.34
C LEU A 360 -15.45 -13.86 31.85
N GLY A 361 -15.82 -14.98 31.24
CA GLY A 361 -14.86 -15.82 30.51
C GLY A 361 -14.29 -15.06 29.31
N MET A 362 -13.09 -15.47 28.87
CA MET A 362 -12.36 -14.78 27.81
C MET A 362 -13.12 -14.69 26.46
N ASP A 363 -14.05 -15.62 26.21
CA ASP A 363 -14.87 -15.64 24.99
C ASP A 363 -16.10 -14.73 25.08
N SER A 364 -16.49 -14.31 26.29
CA SER A 364 -17.63 -13.40 26.52
C SER A 364 -17.20 -11.95 26.62
N LEU A 365 -15.89 -11.68 26.56
CA LEU A 365 -15.30 -10.36 26.54
C LEU A 365 -15.00 -9.99 25.11
N GLU A 366 -15.83 -9.11 24.55
CA GLU A 366 -15.69 -8.62 23.18
C GLU A 366 -14.95 -7.28 23.15
N ASN A 367 -14.02 -7.16 22.20
CA ASN A 367 -13.17 -6.01 21.90
C ASN A 367 -12.50 -5.38 23.13
N PRO A 368 -11.82 -6.14 24.00
CA PRO A 368 -11.07 -5.54 25.09
C PRO A 368 -9.81 -4.85 24.56
N LYS A 369 -9.43 -3.72 25.16
CA LYS A 369 -8.20 -3.00 24.81
C LYS A 369 -6.94 -3.66 25.36
N HIS A 370 -6.88 -3.78 26.68
CA HIS A 370 -5.76 -4.42 27.38
C HIS A 370 -6.29 -5.48 28.33
N ILE A 371 -5.71 -6.67 28.22
CA ILE A 371 -6.03 -7.80 29.08
C ILE A 371 -4.76 -8.28 29.77
N ALA A 372 -4.88 -8.84 30.98
CA ALA A 372 -3.77 -9.48 31.65
C ALA A 372 -4.14 -10.86 32.19
N TRP A 373 -3.21 -11.81 32.07
CA TRP A 373 -3.27 -13.10 32.73
C TRP A 373 -2.27 -13.14 33.89
N ALA A 374 -2.74 -13.40 35.09
CA ALA A 374 -1.92 -13.55 36.28
C ALA A 374 -2.48 -14.66 37.19
N PRO A 375 -1.68 -15.23 38.10
CA PRO A 375 -2.20 -16.05 39.17
C PRO A 375 -3.29 -15.29 39.95
N ASN A 376 -4.36 -15.97 40.34
CA ASN A 376 -5.48 -15.41 41.12
C ASN A 376 -5.09 -14.72 42.45
N SER A 377 -3.87 -14.94 42.93
CA SER A 377 -3.33 -14.33 44.14
C SER A 377 -2.49 -13.07 43.89
N THR A 378 -2.22 -12.74 42.63
CA THR A 378 -1.47 -11.55 42.23
C THR A 378 -2.26 -10.29 42.60
N VAL A 379 -1.58 -9.33 43.22
CA VAL A 379 -2.20 -8.04 43.56
C VAL A 379 -2.19 -7.17 42.31
N HIS A 380 -3.26 -6.41 42.03
CA HIS A 380 -3.36 -5.57 40.83
C HIS A 380 -2.19 -4.61 40.62
N SER A 381 -1.55 -4.13 41.69
CA SER A 381 -0.36 -3.27 41.61
C SER A 381 0.94 -3.99 41.19
N GLU A 382 0.94 -5.32 41.14
CA GLU A 382 2.05 -6.15 40.66
C GLU A 382 1.89 -6.51 39.17
N ILE A 383 0.76 -6.17 38.56
CA ILE A 383 0.56 -6.24 37.12
C ILE A 383 0.94 -4.87 36.57
N ASP A 384 1.94 -4.83 35.69
CA ASP A 384 2.38 -3.57 35.09
C ASP A 384 1.22 -2.89 34.37
N VAL A 385 1.22 -1.56 34.41
CA VAL A 385 0.29 -0.76 33.59
C VAL A 385 0.59 -1.05 32.12
N PRO A 386 -0.41 -1.28 31.25
CA PRO A 386 -0.17 -1.51 29.83
C PRO A 386 0.73 -0.42 29.27
N SER A 387 1.82 -0.76 28.58
CA SER A 387 2.79 0.21 28.06
C SER A 387 2.15 1.26 27.15
N ALA A 388 1.08 0.89 26.46
CA ALA A 388 0.23 1.78 25.67
C ALA A 388 -0.46 2.90 26.48
N VAL A 389 -0.58 2.74 27.80
CA VAL A 389 -1.26 3.67 28.72
C VAL A 389 -0.31 4.18 29.82
N ALA A 390 0.77 3.44 30.10
CA ALA A 390 1.80 3.83 31.02
C ALA A 390 2.42 5.16 30.55
N CYS A 391 2.56 6.12 31.47
CA CYS A 391 3.17 7.40 31.15
C CYS A 391 2.46 8.13 29.98
N ASP A 392 1.13 8.06 29.95
CA ASP A 392 0.28 8.60 28.88
C ASP A 392 0.58 8.01 27.49
N GLY A 393 1.10 6.77 27.45
CA GLY A 393 1.49 6.08 26.21
C GLY A 393 2.84 6.51 25.65
N HIS A 394 3.65 7.23 26.46
CA HIS A 394 4.91 7.85 26.04
C HIS A 394 6.05 7.61 27.03
N GLY A 395 6.17 6.38 27.54
CA GLY A 395 7.29 5.97 28.38
C GLY A 395 7.02 4.66 29.12
N TRP A 396 7.90 4.32 30.05
CA TRP A 396 7.70 3.17 30.96
C TRP A 396 7.90 3.57 32.42
N VAL A 397 7.20 2.91 33.34
CA VAL A 397 7.34 3.19 34.77
C VAL A 397 8.61 2.53 35.32
N MET A 398 9.44 3.29 36.03
CA MET A 398 10.59 2.81 36.79
C MET A 398 10.34 2.95 38.29
N GLY A 399 10.64 1.89 39.04
CA GLY A 399 10.46 1.85 40.50
C GLY A 399 9.09 1.34 40.92
N SER A 400 8.80 1.35 42.23
CA SER A 400 7.52 0.89 42.79
C SER A 400 7.11 1.69 44.02
N GLY A 401 5.82 1.70 44.34
CA GLY A 401 5.25 2.44 45.48
C GLY A 401 5.48 3.96 45.37
N ASP A 402 5.81 4.61 46.50
CA ASP A 402 6.03 6.07 46.57
C ASP A 402 7.25 6.56 45.75
N GLY A 403 8.06 5.65 45.19
CA GLY A 403 9.23 5.96 44.36
C GLY A 403 9.06 5.71 42.87
N ALA A 404 7.86 5.28 42.43
CA ALA A 404 7.57 5.05 41.02
C ALA A 404 7.59 6.37 40.23
N HIS A 405 8.22 6.37 39.06
CA HIS A 405 8.24 7.49 38.13
C HIS A 405 8.37 7.02 36.68
N CYS A 406 7.83 7.78 35.75
CA CYS A 406 7.90 7.54 34.33
C CYS A 406 9.28 7.85 33.78
N MET A 407 9.79 6.98 32.94
CA MET A 407 10.91 7.24 32.04
C MET A 407 10.28 7.58 30.70
N CYS A 408 10.11 8.87 30.42
CA CYS A 408 9.46 9.33 29.21
C CYS A 408 10.28 8.99 27.97
N ASP A 409 9.58 8.59 26.90
CA ASP A 409 10.16 8.36 25.60
C ASP A 409 10.75 9.67 25.02
N ALA A 410 11.62 9.52 24.03
CA ALA A 410 12.24 10.66 23.37
C ALA A 410 11.17 11.63 22.81
N GLY A 411 11.25 12.90 23.21
CA GLY A 411 10.26 13.93 22.85
C GLY A 411 9.21 14.20 23.93
N TYR A 412 9.27 13.50 25.07
CA TYR A 412 8.38 13.69 26.20
C TYR A 412 9.16 13.94 27.51
N THR A 413 8.55 14.66 28.46
CA THR A 413 9.12 15.03 29.76
C THR A 413 8.05 15.02 30.84
N TRP A 414 8.43 15.15 32.12
CA TRP A 414 7.47 15.19 33.22
C TRP A 414 6.75 16.53 33.28
N PRO A 415 5.41 16.53 33.42
CA PRO A 415 4.68 17.71 33.85
C PRO A 415 5.15 18.19 35.24
N GLU A 416 5.05 19.49 35.50
CA GLU A 416 5.42 20.02 36.81
C GLU A 416 4.60 19.38 37.94
N GLY A 417 5.26 18.55 38.76
CA GLY A 417 4.68 17.95 39.96
C GLY A 417 3.98 16.61 39.74
N ASP A 418 4.02 16.07 38.52
CA ASP A 418 3.56 14.72 38.22
C ASP A 418 4.69 13.94 37.56
N MET A 419 5.17 12.91 38.26
CA MET A 419 6.27 12.07 37.80
C MET A 419 5.75 10.75 37.23
N LEU A 420 4.43 10.54 37.16
CA LEU A 420 3.79 9.33 36.62
C LEU A 420 3.11 9.58 35.27
N SER A 421 3.31 10.76 34.69
CA SER A 421 2.82 11.18 33.37
C SER A 421 3.96 11.72 32.52
N CYS A 422 3.76 11.72 31.21
CA CYS A 422 4.71 12.26 30.24
C CYS A 422 3.98 13.22 29.30
N GLU A 423 4.40 14.50 29.33
CA GLU A 423 3.93 15.52 28.39
C GLU A 423 4.97 15.77 27.30
N ARG A 424 4.49 16.12 26.11
CA ARG A 424 5.36 16.41 24.97
C ARG A 424 6.26 17.61 25.29
N ILE A 425 7.57 17.45 25.07
CA ILE A 425 8.53 18.56 25.11
C ILE A 425 8.14 19.52 23.99
N GLY A 426 7.77 20.75 24.36
CA GLY A 426 7.32 21.78 23.43
C GLY A 426 8.29 21.98 22.26
N ASP A 427 7.79 21.65 21.06
CA ASP A 427 8.28 21.89 19.71
C ASP A 427 9.80 22.06 19.51
N GLU A 428 10.52 20.94 19.43
CA GLU A 428 11.69 20.79 18.53
C GLU A 428 11.58 19.48 17.70
N GLU A 429 11.21 19.68 16.43
CA GLU A 429 11.23 18.85 15.20
C GLU A 429 11.29 17.31 15.28
N PRO A 430 10.20 16.59 14.93
CA PRO A 430 10.23 15.17 14.64
C PRO A 430 11.00 14.86 13.34
N THR A 431 11.64 13.70 13.27
CA THR A 431 12.25 13.15 12.04
C THR A 431 11.19 12.43 11.20
N TYR A 432 11.05 12.85 9.94
CA TYR A 432 10.06 12.31 9.01
C TYR A 432 10.74 11.33 8.03
N THR A 433 10.13 10.17 7.81
CA THR A 433 10.40 9.34 6.62
C THR A 433 9.11 9.18 5.84
N VAL A 434 9.09 9.69 4.62
CA VAL A 434 8.09 9.33 3.61
C VAL A 434 8.43 7.93 3.11
N ALA A 435 7.40 7.15 2.78
CA ALA A 435 7.56 5.82 2.20
C ALA A 435 8.50 5.83 0.97
N HIS A 436 9.25 4.75 0.79
CA HIS A 436 10.37 4.51 -0.15
C HIS A 436 10.05 4.64 -1.67
N ASN A 437 8.93 5.25 -2.06
CA ASN A 437 8.51 5.34 -3.47
C ASN A 437 8.74 6.75 -4.03
N THR A 438 10.00 7.18 -4.10
CA THR A 438 10.38 8.36 -4.88
C THR A 438 10.30 8.02 -6.36
N ILE A 439 9.56 8.77 -7.16
CA ILE A 439 9.43 8.53 -8.61
C ILE A 439 9.80 9.81 -9.36
N THR A 440 10.58 9.65 -10.43
CA THR A 440 10.88 10.73 -11.37
C THR A 440 10.11 10.49 -12.66
N TYR A 441 9.32 11.47 -13.09
CA TYR A 441 8.58 11.41 -14.34
C TYR A 441 9.27 12.20 -15.44
N LEU A 442 9.26 11.65 -16.66
CA LEU A 442 9.51 12.39 -17.89
C LEU A 442 8.18 12.66 -18.57
N LEU A 443 7.89 13.92 -18.83
CA LEU A 443 6.73 14.34 -19.58
C LEU A 443 7.19 14.89 -20.93
N ASP A 444 6.35 14.68 -21.95
CA ASP A 444 6.52 15.31 -23.26
C ASP A 444 6.08 16.79 -23.24
N ARG A 445 6.23 17.48 -24.38
CA ARG A 445 5.78 18.88 -24.58
C ARG A 445 4.29 19.11 -24.31
N ASP A 446 3.47 18.07 -24.36
CA ASP A 446 2.03 18.12 -24.12
C ASP A 446 1.68 17.87 -22.65
N PHE A 447 2.68 17.83 -21.76
CA PHE A 447 2.51 17.55 -20.33
C PHE A 447 1.97 16.13 -20.07
N LYS A 448 2.17 15.17 -20.97
CA LYS A 448 1.81 13.76 -20.75
C LYS A 448 2.99 13.04 -20.10
N PRO A 449 2.80 12.39 -18.93
CA PRO A 449 3.81 11.49 -18.39
C PRO A 449 3.97 10.30 -19.32
N VAL A 450 5.16 10.17 -19.91
CA VAL A 450 5.49 9.12 -20.90
C VAL A 450 6.45 8.09 -20.35
N VAL A 451 7.30 8.47 -19.39
CA VAL A 451 8.24 7.58 -18.72
C VAL A 451 8.26 7.85 -17.22
N ALA A 452 8.34 6.80 -16.41
CA ALA A 452 8.57 6.86 -14.97
C ALA A 452 9.83 6.07 -14.58
N TRP A 453 10.57 6.65 -13.64
CA TRP A 453 11.74 6.06 -13.01
C TRP A 453 11.51 5.98 -11.50
N PRO A 454 11.07 4.83 -10.97
CA PRO A 454 10.88 4.63 -9.53
C PRO A 454 12.23 4.45 -8.81
N GLY A 455 12.24 4.83 -7.54
CA GLY A 455 13.39 4.77 -6.65
C GLY A 455 14.56 5.65 -7.08
N GLU A 456 15.74 5.26 -6.60
CA GLU A 456 17.03 5.89 -6.84
C GLU A 456 18.00 4.97 -7.61
N GLY A 457 17.59 3.74 -7.96
CA GLY A 457 18.44 2.72 -8.59
C GLY A 457 18.71 2.88 -10.09
N TRP A 458 18.06 3.85 -10.75
CA TRP A 458 18.24 4.12 -12.19
C TRP A 458 19.63 4.64 -12.53
N ILE A 459 20.13 4.45 -13.75
CA ILE A 459 21.45 4.97 -14.15
C ILE A 459 21.25 6.31 -14.86
N GLU A 460 22.04 7.33 -14.53
CA GLU A 460 21.90 8.69 -15.08
C GLU A 460 21.96 8.70 -16.61
N SER A 461 22.85 7.88 -17.20
CA SER A 461 22.95 7.74 -18.66
C SER A 461 21.69 7.20 -19.31
N ASP A 462 20.95 6.35 -18.61
CA ASP A 462 19.72 5.72 -19.13
C ASP A 462 18.56 6.73 -19.08
N VAL A 463 18.49 7.54 -18.02
CA VAL A 463 17.56 8.66 -17.94
C VAL A 463 17.85 9.69 -19.05
N VAL A 464 19.14 10.00 -19.30
CA VAL A 464 19.53 10.87 -20.42
C VAL A 464 19.11 10.26 -21.77
N ALA A 465 19.26 8.95 -21.96
CA ALA A 465 18.83 8.26 -23.17
C ALA A 465 17.31 8.38 -23.39
N ASP A 466 16.51 8.19 -22.32
CA ASP A 466 15.07 8.38 -22.39
C ASP A 466 14.67 9.84 -22.63
N ILE A 467 15.38 10.81 -22.04
CA ILE A 467 15.15 12.24 -22.32
C ILE A 467 15.40 12.54 -23.80
N ILE A 468 16.45 11.97 -24.41
CA ILE A 468 16.72 12.10 -25.85
C ILE A 468 15.56 11.51 -26.65
N GLU A 469 15.13 10.30 -26.33
CA GLU A 469 14.03 9.61 -27.03
C GLU A 469 12.71 10.38 -26.92
N VAL A 470 12.34 10.85 -25.72
CA VAL A 470 11.12 11.65 -25.50
C VAL A 470 11.19 12.96 -26.31
N SER A 471 12.33 13.66 -26.30
CA SER A 471 12.53 14.88 -27.09
C SER A 471 12.37 14.61 -28.60
N GLU A 472 12.96 13.53 -29.12
CA GLU A 472 12.87 13.17 -30.54
C GLU A 472 11.45 12.77 -30.95
N PHE A 473 10.78 11.96 -30.14
CA PHE A 473 9.39 11.56 -30.39
C PHE A 473 8.44 12.76 -30.38
N SER A 474 8.63 13.65 -29.42
CA SER A 474 7.87 14.89 -29.28
C SER A 474 8.09 15.82 -30.49
N LYS A 475 9.31 15.92 -31.02
CA LYS A 475 9.62 16.69 -32.24
C LYS A 475 8.99 16.10 -33.49
N ASN A 476 8.92 14.77 -33.57
CA ASN A 476 8.32 14.09 -34.71
C ASN A 476 6.79 14.21 -34.72
N ALA A 477 6.12 14.28 -33.56
CA ALA A 477 4.69 14.53 -33.47
C ALA A 477 4.29 15.87 -34.11
N ASP A 478 5.02 16.95 -33.86
CA ASP A 478 4.78 18.26 -34.48
C ASP A 478 4.94 18.24 -36.01
N SER A 479 5.85 17.42 -36.54
CA SER A 479 6.04 17.29 -37.99
C SER A 479 4.88 16.62 -38.72
N VAL A 480 4.01 15.92 -37.98
CA VAL A 480 2.80 15.27 -38.51
C VAL A 480 1.61 16.24 -38.50
N ASP A 481 1.59 17.20 -37.58
CA ASP A 481 0.48 18.13 -37.39
C ASP A 481 0.64 19.45 -38.19
N ASP A 482 1.87 19.91 -38.46
CA ASP A 482 2.13 21.16 -39.21
C ASP A 482 2.23 20.98 -40.75
N GLU A 483 2.41 19.75 -41.23
CA GLU A 483 2.41 19.42 -42.66
C GLU A 483 1.26 18.43 -42.95
N GLY A 484 0.03 18.95 -42.98
CA GLY A 484 -1.16 18.24 -43.49
C GLY A 484 -1.09 17.78 -44.95
N PHE A 485 0.11 17.68 -45.53
CA PHE A 485 0.41 17.09 -46.82
C PHE A 485 1.87 16.60 -46.79
N LEU A 486 2.09 15.30 -46.97
CA LEU A 486 3.40 14.78 -47.36
C LEU A 486 3.83 15.50 -48.66
N THR A 487 4.76 16.46 -48.56
CA THR A 487 5.48 17.01 -49.70
C THR A 487 6.37 15.92 -50.29
N GLY A 488 5.80 15.08 -51.13
CA GLY A 488 6.55 13.98 -51.72
C GLY A 488 5.82 13.04 -52.64
N PHE A 489 4.48 13.07 -52.76
CA PHE A 489 3.78 12.25 -53.76
C PHE A 489 2.53 12.95 -54.28
N THR A 490 2.59 13.42 -55.53
CA THR A 490 1.42 13.84 -56.30
C THR A 490 0.51 12.63 -56.54
N ILE A 491 -0.61 12.54 -55.84
CA ILE A 491 -1.71 11.63 -56.18
C ILE A 491 -2.69 12.40 -57.07
N PRO A 492 -3.01 11.95 -58.29
CA PRO A 492 -4.03 12.59 -59.11
C PRO A 492 -5.42 12.33 -58.51
N LEU A 493 -6.08 13.39 -58.08
CA LEU A 493 -7.50 13.42 -57.77
C LEU A 493 -8.31 13.05 -59.03
N THR A 494 -9.03 11.93 -59.00
CA THR A 494 -10.22 11.74 -59.84
C THR A 494 -11.43 11.49 -58.96
N LEU A 495 -12.31 12.49 -58.96
CA LEU A 495 -13.64 12.49 -58.38
C LEU A 495 -14.52 11.32 -58.87
N SER A 496 -15.29 10.72 -57.97
CA SER A 496 -16.66 10.34 -58.29
C SER A 496 -17.60 10.67 -57.12
N ALA A 497 -18.37 11.73 -57.33
CA ALA A 497 -19.52 12.09 -56.54
C ALA A 497 -20.74 11.23 -56.93
N SER A 498 -21.52 10.79 -55.94
CA SER A 498 -23.01 10.83 -55.95
C SER A 498 -23.52 10.09 -54.71
N PHE A 499 -23.95 10.83 -53.68
CA PHE A 499 -25.35 11.21 -53.41
C PHE A 499 -26.20 10.07 -52.82
N CYS A 500 -26.28 10.05 -51.48
CA CYS A 500 -27.33 9.38 -50.72
C CYS A 500 -28.19 10.47 -50.04
N ALA A 501 -29.35 10.79 -50.62
CA ALA A 501 -30.42 11.47 -49.91
C ALA A 501 -31.79 11.20 -50.57
N LEU A 502 -32.65 10.51 -49.79
CA LEU A 502 -34.12 10.59 -49.71
C LEU A 502 -34.98 10.39 -50.97
N LEU A 503 -35.93 9.44 -50.90
CA LEU A 503 -37.38 9.70 -50.86
C LEU A 503 -38.20 8.41 -50.65
N ILE A 504 -39.21 8.52 -49.78
CA ILE A 504 -40.27 7.54 -49.47
C ILE A 504 -41.46 7.77 -50.41
N ALA A 505 -42.21 6.69 -50.73
CA ALA A 505 -43.49 6.58 -51.44
C ALA A 505 -43.44 6.84 -52.97
N ASP A 506 -44.13 6.09 -53.84
CA ASP A 506 -45.52 5.64 -53.77
C ASP A 506 -45.78 4.41 -54.68
N ARG A 507 -46.90 3.75 -54.36
CA ARG A 507 -47.60 2.69 -55.06
C ARG A 507 -47.82 2.91 -56.57
N ARG A 508 -47.99 1.75 -57.22
CA ARG A 508 -48.95 1.43 -58.31
C ARG A 508 -48.58 1.84 -59.75
N THR A 509 -48.78 0.83 -60.61
CA THR A 509 -49.09 0.86 -62.06
C THR A 509 -47.92 1.25 -62.98
N LYS A 510 -47.61 0.55 -64.07
CA LYS A 510 -48.41 -0.29 -64.97
C LYS A 510 -47.42 -1.17 -65.76
N ASP A 511 -47.70 -2.46 -65.81
CA ASP A 511 -47.24 -3.33 -66.88
C ASP A 511 -48.07 -2.98 -68.13
N GLU A 512 -47.41 -2.50 -69.18
CA GLU A 512 -47.97 -2.46 -70.52
C GLU A 512 -47.43 -3.65 -71.29
N THR A 513 -48.29 -4.62 -71.61
CA THR A 513 -48.26 -5.28 -72.92
C THR A 513 -49.66 -5.77 -73.26
N VAL A 514 -50.21 -5.11 -74.28
CA VAL A 514 -51.47 -5.39 -74.96
C VAL A 514 -51.18 -6.37 -76.12
N GLU A 515 -52.00 -7.42 -76.15
CA GLU A 515 -52.52 -8.17 -77.31
C GLU A 515 -51.61 -8.95 -78.29
N ASN A 516 -51.91 -10.26 -78.30
CA ASN A 516 -52.35 -11.06 -79.46
C ASN A 516 -51.45 -11.15 -80.71
N LYS A 517 -50.77 -12.29 -80.84
CA LYS A 517 -51.05 -13.24 -81.91
C LYS A 517 -50.56 -14.65 -81.61
#